data_AF-A0A814QKF5-F1
#
_entry.id   AF-A0A814QKF5-F1
#
_cell.length_a   1.000
_cell.length_b   1.000
_cell.length_c   1.000
_cell.angle_alpha   90.00
_cell.angle_beta   90.00
_cell.angle_gamma   90.00
#
_symmetry.space_group_name_H-M   'P 1'
#
loop_
_entity.id
_entity.type
_entity.pdbx_description
1 polymer ?
#
loop_
_entity_poly.entity_id
_entity_poly.type
_entity_poly.pdbx_seq_one_letter_code
_entity_poly.pdbx_strand_id
1 'polypeptide(L)'
;QECEKIDWNLAYVSMPMFIKFINTRQFQDNLLIGFVYSIGSLTESVVKSATSSFIKQVKIIEQENPLDFKFLIDKLLNLSRVHLKIDRLSCSLIKTVDLLIQNDLFSNPILTEDINYPLEFLTLFLEHVKLTKDMQRLISYTDFFCDMLQFDDEKIRKSTMVRLMIQLCHQYSRIRKITASKLFEALINLPDIFESDDDNNECISLLTETNWDQSIDTIRAIRNRICELTNTPKPVLKTNSQSN
;
A
#
# COMPACT_ATOMS: atom_id res chain seq x y z
N GLN A 1 -19.84 -10.92 -35.51
CA GLN A 1 -20.88 -11.84 -35.01
C GLN A 1 -20.70 -12.21 -33.53
N GLU A 2 -19.50 -12.54 -33.02
CA GLU A 2 -19.34 -12.74 -31.56
C GLU A 2 -19.38 -11.42 -30.76
N CYS A 3 -18.75 -10.35 -31.26
CA CYS A 3 -18.74 -9.04 -30.57
C CYS A 3 -20.13 -8.41 -30.38
N GLU A 4 -21.11 -8.75 -31.22
CA GLU A 4 -22.49 -8.24 -31.13
C GLU A 4 -23.29 -8.93 -30.02
N LYS A 5 -22.82 -10.08 -29.53
CA LYS A 5 -23.44 -10.82 -28.42
C LYS A 5 -22.85 -10.46 -27.05
N ILE A 6 -21.80 -9.64 -27.04
CA ILE A 6 -21.11 -9.22 -25.82
C ILE A 6 -21.80 -7.98 -25.28
N ASP A 7 -22.26 -8.04 -24.03
CA ASP A 7 -22.67 -6.83 -23.31
C ASP A 7 -21.44 -6.11 -22.77
N TRP A 8 -20.98 -5.12 -23.53
CA TRP A 8 -19.80 -4.32 -23.21
C TRP A 8 -19.95 -3.47 -21.95
N ASN A 9 -21.17 -3.29 -21.42
CA ASN A 9 -21.41 -2.53 -20.19
C ASN A 9 -21.11 -3.34 -18.93
N LEU A 10 -21.03 -4.67 -19.04
CA LEU A 10 -20.79 -5.55 -17.90
C LEU A 10 -19.29 -5.69 -17.64
N ALA A 11 -18.81 -5.07 -16.55
CA ALA A 11 -17.40 -5.09 -16.18
C ALA A 11 -16.82 -6.51 -16.06
N TYR A 12 -17.59 -7.46 -15.53
CA TYR A 12 -17.18 -8.86 -15.40
C TYR A 12 -17.03 -9.59 -16.74
N VAL A 13 -17.61 -9.04 -17.82
CA VAL A 13 -17.48 -9.55 -19.18
C VAL A 13 -16.32 -8.85 -19.90
N SER A 14 -16.26 -7.53 -19.84
CA SER A 14 -15.33 -6.74 -20.63
C SER A 14 -13.90 -6.72 -20.08
N MET A 15 -13.71 -6.61 -18.76
CA MET A 15 -12.38 -6.50 -18.16
C MET A 15 -11.49 -7.73 -18.39
N PRO A 16 -11.96 -8.98 -18.22
CA PRO A 16 -11.16 -10.16 -18.54
C PRO A 16 -10.73 -10.26 -20.01
N MET A 17 -11.45 -9.59 -20.91
CA MET A 17 -11.07 -9.53 -22.33
C MET A 17 -10.00 -8.48 -22.58
N PHE A 18 -10.19 -7.26 -22.06
CA PHE A 18 -9.27 -6.14 -22.28
C PHE A 18 -7.92 -6.35 -21.59
N ILE A 19 -7.89 -6.95 -20.39
CA ILE A 19 -6.63 -7.13 -19.65
C ILE A 19 -5.62 -8.00 -20.39
N LYS A 20 -6.07 -8.92 -21.25
CA LYS A 20 -5.20 -9.79 -22.07
C LYS A 20 -4.27 -9.00 -22.99
N PHE A 21 -4.63 -7.75 -23.31
CA PHE A 21 -3.83 -6.87 -24.16
C PHE A 21 -2.85 -6.00 -23.37
N ILE A 22 -2.70 -6.19 -22.04
CA ILE A 22 -1.84 -5.33 -21.22
C ILE A 22 -0.35 -5.39 -21.62
N ASN A 23 0.11 -6.47 -22.25
CA ASN A 23 1.48 -6.55 -22.81
C ASN A 23 1.60 -6.03 -24.25
N THR A 24 0.49 -5.57 -24.85
CA THR A 24 0.51 -4.98 -26.19
C THR A 24 0.98 -3.53 -26.11
N ARG A 25 2.19 -3.26 -26.62
CA ARG A 25 2.85 -1.94 -26.55
C ARG A 25 1.97 -0.75 -26.93
N GLN A 26 1.07 -0.92 -27.89
CA GLN A 26 0.17 0.15 -28.38
C GLN A 26 -0.91 0.54 -27.37
N PHE A 27 -1.33 -0.37 -26.49
CA PHE A 27 -2.46 -0.18 -25.59
C PHE A 27 -2.07 -0.20 -24.10
N GLN A 28 -0.88 -0.66 -23.77
CA GLN A 28 -0.44 -0.94 -22.42
C GLN A 28 -0.63 0.23 -21.46
N ASP A 29 -0.17 1.45 -21.80
CA ASP A 29 -0.26 2.59 -20.89
C ASP A 29 -1.73 2.96 -20.60
N ASN A 30 -2.58 3.01 -21.64
CA ASN A 30 -4.01 3.31 -21.50
C ASN A 30 -4.77 2.22 -20.75
N LEU A 31 -4.45 0.95 -21.01
CA LEU A 31 -5.04 -0.18 -20.30
C LEU A 31 -4.63 -0.16 -18.82
N LEU A 32 -3.35 0.03 -18.53
CA LEU A 32 -2.85 0.11 -17.16
C LEU A 32 -3.55 1.24 -16.39
N ILE A 33 -3.64 2.44 -16.96
CA ILE A 33 -4.37 3.57 -16.34
C ILE A 33 -5.85 3.21 -16.12
N GLY A 34 -6.51 2.62 -17.12
CA GLY A 34 -7.91 2.21 -17.03
C GLY A 34 -8.17 1.18 -15.92
N PHE A 35 -7.28 0.19 -15.80
CA PHE A 35 -7.36 -0.81 -14.72
C PHE A 35 -7.07 -0.21 -13.36
N VAL A 36 -6.03 0.61 -13.23
CA VAL A 36 -5.73 1.36 -12.00
C VAL A 36 -6.96 2.14 -11.58
N TYR A 37 -7.54 2.96 -12.47
CA TYR A 37 -8.74 3.73 -12.18
C TYR A 37 -9.90 2.85 -11.70
N SER A 38 -10.11 1.72 -12.36
CA SER A 38 -11.19 0.77 -12.04
C SER A 38 -11.02 0.09 -10.68
N ILE A 39 -9.79 -0.31 -10.34
CA ILE A 39 -9.42 -0.90 -9.04
C ILE A 39 -9.69 0.09 -7.90
N GLY A 40 -9.41 1.39 -8.12
CA GLY A 40 -9.68 2.44 -7.13
C GLY A 40 -11.06 3.07 -7.22
N SER A 41 -11.98 2.53 -8.04
CA SER A 41 -13.30 3.13 -8.25
C SER A 41 -14.23 3.00 -7.04
N LEU A 42 -15.34 3.75 -7.04
CA LEU A 42 -16.35 3.69 -5.98
C LEU A 42 -17.40 2.58 -6.19
N THR A 43 -17.42 1.95 -7.37
CA THR A 43 -18.44 0.96 -7.73
C THR A 43 -17.92 -0.45 -7.44
N GLU A 44 -18.50 -1.12 -6.45
CA GLU A 44 -18.02 -2.42 -5.96
C GLU A 44 -17.89 -3.49 -7.06
N SER A 45 -18.88 -3.59 -7.95
CA SER A 45 -18.86 -4.57 -9.05
C SER A 45 -17.72 -4.32 -10.05
N VAL A 46 -17.37 -3.04 -10.27
CA VAL A 46 -16.24 -2.62 -11.12
C VAL A 46 -14.92 -2.94 -10.42
N VAL A 47 -14.77 -2.58 -9.15
CA VAL A 47 -13.57 -2.89 -8.35
C VAL A 47 -13.32 -4.40 -8.33
N LYS A 48 -14.34 -5.21 -8.00
CA LYS A 48 -14.22 -6.67 -7.93
C LYS A 48 -13.81 -7.29 -9.26
N SER A 49 -14.41 -6.84 -10.37
CA SER A 49 -14.10 -7.33 -11.71
C SER A 49 -12.69 -6.90 -12.15
N ALA A 50 -12.29 -5.66 -11.86
CA ALA A 50 -10.98 -5.12 -12.20
C ALA A 50 -9.86 -5.82 -11.43
N THR A 51 -9.99 -5.89 -10.10
CA THR A 51 -9.03 -6.53 -9.20
C THR A 51 -8.79 -7.99 -9.59
N SER A 52 -9.87 -8.77 -9.74
CA SER A 52 -9.75 -10.19 -10.08
C SER A 52 -9.13 -10.43 -11.47
N SER A 53 -9.54 -9.64 -12.47
CA SER A 53 -9.00 -9.75 -13.83
C SER A 53 -7.54 -9.32 -13.91
N PHE A 54 -7.20 -8.21 -13.25
CA PHE A 54 -5.86 -7.65 -13.21
C PHE A 54 -4.89 -8.63 -12.55
N ILE A 55 -5.18 -9.09 -11.33
CA ILE A 55 -4.28 -10.00 -10.61
C ILE A 55 -4.13 -11.34 -11.32
N LYS A 56 -5.22 -11.88 -11.87
CA LYS A 56 -5.14 -13.10 -12.67
C LYS A 56 -4.19 -12.93 -13.86
N GLN A 57 -4.31 -11.82 -14.59
CA GLN A 57 -3.44 -11.57 -15.74
C GLN A 57 -1.99 -11.33 -15.32
N VAL A 58 -1.75 -10.56 -14.26
CA VAL A 58 -0.38 -10.29 -13.78
C VAL A 58 0.32 -11.58 -13.35
N LYS A 59 -0.39 -12.49 -12.65
CA LYS A 59 0.13 -13.83 -12.31
C LYS A 59 0.48 -14.67 -13.55
N ILE A 60 -0.33 -14.59 -14.61
CA ILE A 60 -0.01 -15.26 -15.88
C ILE A 60 1.27 -14.67 -16.49
N ILE A 61 1.39 -13.34 -16.53
CA ILE A 61 2.57 -12.66 -17.10
C ILE A 61 3.83 -13.00 -16.29
N GLU A 62 3.73 -12.97 -14.97
CA GLU A 62 4.82 -13.35 -14.05
C GLU A 62 5.35 -14.75 -14.33
N GLN A 63 4.45 -15.72 -14.55
CA GLN A 63 4.80 -17.13 -14.79
C GLN A 63 5.33 -17.38 -16.21
N GLU A 64 4.75 -16.72 -17.22
CA GLU A 64 5.09 -16.97 -18.63
C GLU A 64 6.32 -16.17 -19.09
N ASN A 65 6.46 -14.92 -18.64
CA ASN A 65 7.55 -14.04 -19.05
C ASN A 65 7.94 -13.06 -17.93
N PRO A 66 8.92 -13.42 -17.08
CA PRO A 66 9.39 -12.57 -15.99
C PRO A 66 9.87 -11.17 -16.44
N LEU A 67 10.38 -11.01 -17.66
CA LEU A 67 10.82 -9.71 -18.18
C LEU A 67 9.65 -8.78 -18.50
N ASP A 68 8.56 -9.32 -19.06
CA ASP A 68 7.33 -8.54 -19.27
C ASP A 68 6.69 -8.15 -17.93
N PHE A 69 6.78 -9.04 -16.94
CA PHE A 69 6.35 -8.74 -15.58
C PHE A 69 7.17 -7.59 -14.96
N LYS A 70 8.51 -7.67 -14.98
CA LYS A 70 9.38 -6.57 -14.52
C LYS A 70 9.06 -5.26 -15.26
N PHE A 71 8.84 -5.31 -16.56
CA PHE A 71 8.47 -4.14 -17.36
C PHE A 71 7.12 -3.53 -16.96
N LEU A 72 6.12 -4.37 -16.66
CA LEU A 72 4.82 -3.90 -16.15
C LEU A 72 4.96 -3.20 -14.78
N ILE A 73 5.77 -3.76 -13.88
CA ILE A 73 6.05 -3.15 -12.57
C ILE A 73 6.80 -1.82 -12.73
N ASP A 74 7.79 -1.74 -13.63
CA ASP A 74 8.49 -0.49 -13.95
C ASP A 74 7.53 0.58 -14.47
N LYS A 75 6.61 0.21 -15.37
CA LYS A 75 5.56 1.10 -15.87
C LYS A 75 4.64 1.60 -14.75
N LEU A 76 4.24 0.74 -13.83
CA LEU A 76 3.43 1.13 -12.68
C LEU A 76 4.17 2.08 -11.72
N LEU A 77 5.47 1.85 -11.51
CA LEU A 77 6.33 2.74 -10.71
C LEU A 77 6.46 4.12 -11.37
N ASN A 78 6.69 4.17 -12.67
CA ASN A 78 6.75 5.41 -13.43
C ASN A 78 5.42 6.17 -13.43
N LEU A 79 4.29 5.46 -13.58
CA LEU A 79 2.96 6.04 -13.47
C LEU A 79 2.73 6.64 -12.07
N SER A 80 3.19 5.96 -11.02
CA SER A 80 3.14 6.46 -9.64
C SER A 80 3.96 7.74 -9.46
N ARG A 81 5.19 7.80 -9.99
CA ARG A 81 6.04 9.01 -9.93
C ARG A 81 5.35 10.23 -10.54
N VAL A 82 4.60 10.05 -11.63
CA VAL A 82 3.90 11.14 -12.33
C VAL A 82 2.63 11.58 -11.59
N HIS A 83 1.80 10.64 -11.13
CA HIS A 83 0.43 10.94 -10.73
C HIS A 83 0.19 11.03 -9.20
N LEU A 84 1.16 10.70 -8.34
CA LEU A 84 0.91 10.72 -6.89
C LEU A 84 0.75 12.12 -6.26
N LYS A 85 1.22 13.21 -6.89
CA LYS A 85 1.21 14.54 -6.24
C LYS A 85 -0.20 15.12 -6.10
N ILE A 86 -0.97 15.19 -7.19
CA ILE A 86 -2.26 15.93 -7.23
C ILE A 86 -3.32 15.17 -8.04
N ASP A 87 -3.02 13.97 -8.56
CA ASP A 87 -3.93 13.27 -9.46
C ASP A 87 -5.05 12.52 -8.74
N ARG A 88 -6.22 12.44 -9.37
CA ARG A 88 -7.35 11.60 -8.93
C ARG A 88 -6.98 10.12 -8.91
N LEU A 89 -5.95 9.72 -9.65
CA LEU A 89 -5.40 8.36 -9.69
C LEU A 89 -4.56 7.99 -8.46
N SER A 90 -4.15 8.94 -7.61
CA SER A 90 -3.21 8.65 -6.52
C SER A 90 -3.69 7.55 -5.57
N CYS A 91 -4.94 7.58 -5.08
CA CYS A 91 -5.49 6.51 -4.24
C CYS A 91 -5.50 5.17 -4.98
N SER A 92 -5.92 5.20 -6.25
CA SER A 92 -6.03 4.03 -7.10
C SER A 92 -4.68 3.37 -7.36
N LEU A 93 -3.63 4.17 -7.55
CA LEU A 93 -2.26 3.70 -7.72
C LEU A 93 -1.75 3.02 -6.45
N ILE A 94 -1.93 3.67 -5.29
CA ILE A 94 -1.53 3.09 -4.00
C ILE A 94 -2.21 1.75 -3.80
N LYS A 95 -3.54 1.67 -3.99
CA LYS A 95 -4.32 0.43 -3.90
C LYS A 95 -3.89 -0.63 -4.91
N THR A 96 -3.49 -0.24 -6.12
CA THR A 96 -3.04 -1.20 -7.13
C THR A 96 -1.70 -1.82 -6.74
N VAL A 97 -0.76 -1.01 -6.23
CA VAL A 97 0.53 -1.52 -5.74
C VAL A 97 0.33 -2.41 -4.50
N ASP A 98 -0.51 -1.96 -3.57
CA ASP A 98 -0.90 -2.71 -2.38
C ASP A 98 -1.49 -4.09 -2.72
N LEU A 99 -2.39 -4.13 -3.70
CA LEU A 99 -2.99 -5.37 -4.20
C LEU A 99 -1.95 -6.36 -4.76
N LEU A 100 -0.89 -5.87 -5.41
CA LEU A 100 0.20 -6.73 -5.90
C LEU A 100 0.99 -7.33 -4.71
N ILE A 101 1.21 -6.56 -3.65
CA ILE A 101 1.87 -7.00 -2.41
C ILE A 101 1.03 -8.07 -1.72
N GLN A 102 -0.27 -7.83 -1.52
CA GLN A 102 -1.23 -8.79 -0.93
C GLN A 102 -1.34 -10.11 -1.70
N ASN A 103 -0.90 -10.14 -2.96
CA ASN A 103 -0.94 -11.31 -3.83
C ASN A 103 0.42 -11.98 -4.04
N ASP A 104 1.41 -11.64 -3.22
CA ASP A 104 2.76 -12.22 -3.20
C ASP A 104 3.57 -11.99 -4.49
N LEU A 105 3.14 -11.05 -5.33
CA LEU A 105 3.79 -10.79 -6.63
C LEU A 105 5.16 -10.12 -6.49
N PHE A 106 5.38 -9.43 -5.36
CA PHE A 106 6.67 -8.79 -5.06
C PHE A 106 7.73 -9.74 -4.49
N SER A 107 7.37 -10.99 -4.21
CA SER A 107 8.31 -12.03 -3.76
C SER A 107 9.11 -12.65 -4.92
N ASN A 108 8.76 -12.34 -6.17
CA ASN A 108 9.51 -12.79 -7.33
C ASN A 108 10.91 -12.15 -7.38
N PRO A 109 12.01 -12.93 -7.43
CA PRO A 109 13.38 -12.41 -7.37
C PRO A 109 13.73 -11.40 -8.48
N ILE A 110 13.05 -11.45 -9.63
CA ILE A 110 13.32 -10.51 -10.72
C ILE A 110 13.04 -9.04 -10.33
N LEU A 111 12.24 -8.84 -9.28
CA LEU A 111 11.92 -7.53 -8.73
C LEU A 111 12.91 -7.06 -7.64
N THR A 112 13.98 -7.82 -7.39
CA THR A 112 15.04 -7.46 -6.43
C THR A 112 16.46 -7.68 -6.96
N GLU A 113 16.66 -8.42 -8.06
CA GLU A 113 17.97 -8.73 -8.65
C GLU A 113 18.81 -7.50 -9.05
N ASP A 114 18.17 -6.42 -9.51
CA ASP A 114 18.83 -5.24 -10.10
C ASP A 114 18.31 -3.95 -9.45
N ILE A 115 16.99 -3.79 -9.44
CA ILE A 115 16.28 -2.74 -8.71
C ILE A 115 15.45 -3.42 -7.64
N ASN A 116 15.54 -2.95 -6.39
CA ASN A 116 14.65 -3.38 -5.32
C ASN A 116 13.32 -2.62 -5.43
N TYR A 117 12.38 -3.14 -6.22
CA TYR A 117 11.10 -2.48 -6.47
C TYR A 117 10.24 -2.26 -5.20
N PRO A 118 10.15 -3.21 -4.24
CA PRO A 118 9.49 -2.94 -2.95
C PRO A 118 10.02 -1.67 -2.27
N LEU A 119 11.35 -1.52 -2.22
CA LEU A 119 12.01 -0.37 -1.62
C LEU A 119 11.80 0.92 -2.42
N GLU A 120 11.78 0.85 -3.75
CA GLU A 120 11.47 2.00 -4.63
C GLU A 120 10.05 2.54 -4.39
N PHE A 121 9.05 1.65 -4.35
CA PHE A 121 7.67 2.05 -4.04
C PHE A 121 7.55 2.61 -2.62
N LEU A 122 8.18 1.98 -1.64
CA LEU A 122 8.21 2.48 -0.27
C LEU A 122 8.78 3.89 -0.20
N THR A 123 9.94 4.11 -0.83
CA THR A 123 10.62 5.40 -0.83
C THR A 123 9.72 6.48 -1.44
N LEU A 124 9.15 6.19 -2.62
CA LEU A 124 8.22 7.08 -3.30
C LEU A 124 6.99 7.39 -2.42
N PHE A 125 6.39 6.39 -1.79
CA PHE A 125 5.17 6.58 -1.01
C PHE A 125 5.45 7.31 0.31
N LEU A 126 6.62 7.11 0.94
CA LEU A 126 7.07 7.85 2.11
C LEU A 126 7.30 9.34 1.83
N GLU A 127 7.75 9.69 0.63
CA GLU A 127 7.89 11.08 0.21
C GLU A 127 6.52 11.75 0.04
N HIS A 128 5.58 11.06 -0.61
CA HIS A 128 4.29 11.63 -0.98
C HIS A 128 3.27 11.65 0.16
N VAL A 129 3.28 10.67 1.07
CA VAL A 129 2.35 10.64 2.21
C VAL A 129 2.49 11.88 3.11
N LYS A 130 3.68 12.48 3.17
CA LYS A 130 3.95 13.71 3.94
C LYS A 130 3.27 14.94 3.35
N LEU A 131 2.92 14.91 2.06
CA LEU A 131 2.38 16.04 1.31
C LEU A 131 0.84 16.06 1.29
N THR A 132 0.19 14.96 1.67
CA THR A 132 -1.27 14.84 1.62
C THR A 132 -1.92 15.03 2.99
N LYS A 133 -3.06 15.73 3.00
CA LYS A 133 -4.01 15.74 4.11
C LYS A 133 -5.33 15.05 3.75
N ASP A 134 -5.43 14.53 2.52
CA ASP A 134 -6.61 13.80 2.06
C ASP A 134 -6.75 12.49 2.83
N MET A 135 -7.91 12.31 3.46
CA MET A 135 -8.15 11.19 4.36
C MET A 135 -8.18 9.85 3.63
N GLN A 136 -8.71 9.79 2.41
CA GLN A 136 -8.78 8.54 1.64
C GLN A 136 -7.39 8.10 1.21
N ARG A 137 -6.53 9.04 0.77
CA ARG A 137 -5.11 8.75 0.48
C ARG A 137 -4.38 8.25 1.72
N LEU A 138 -4.57 8.90 2.87
CA LEU A 138 -3.93 8.48 4.13
C LEU A 138 -4.35 7.08 4.56
N ILE A 139 -5.61 6.70 4.33
CA ILE A 139 -6.09 5.34 4.56
C ILE A 139 -5.39 4.36 3.60
N SER A 140 -5.37 4.62 2.30
CA SER A 140 -4.68 3.74 1.34
C SER A 140 -3.19 3.61 1.61
N TYR A 141 -2.53 4.67 2.08
CA TYR A 141 -1.14 4.59 2.55
C TYR A 141 -0.99 3.75 3.82
N THR A 142 -1.96 3.81 4.73
CA THR A 142 -1.94 2.97 5.94
C THR A 142 -2.00 1.50 5.57
N ASP A 143 -2.93 1.11 4.68
CA ASP A 143 -3.03 -0.26 4.18
C ASP A 143 -1.70 -0.71 3.56
N PHE A 144 -1.18 0.06 2.60
CA PHE A 144 0.12 -0.20 1.97
C PHE A 144 1.27 -0.35 2.98
N PHE A 145 1.40 0.55 3.94
CA PHE A 145 2.49 0.46 4.92
C PHE A 145 2.31 -0.76 5.83
N CYS A 146 1.10 -1.11 6.25
CA CYS A 146 0.88 -2.34 7.01
C CYS A 146 1.31 -3.58 6.21
N ASP A 147 0.94 -3.65 4.92
CA ASP A 147 1.28 -4.79 4.08
C ASP A 147 2.78 -4.86 3.75
N MET A 148 3.48 -3.73 3.69
CA MET A 148 4.94 -3.69 3.54
C MET A 148 5.71 -4.30 4.73
N LEU A 149 5.08 -4.52 5.88
CA LEU A 149 5.76 -5.16 7.02
C LEU A 149 6.11 -6.63 6.76
N GLN A 150 5.43 -7.28 5.80
CA GLN A 150 5.68 -8.68 5.46
C GLN A 150 7.08 -8.94 4.88
N PHE A 151 7.72 -7.92 4.30
CA PHE A 151 9.06 -8.06 3.72
C PHE A 151 10.11 -8.14 4.83
N ASP A 152 10.98 -9.16 4.77
CA ASP A 152 12.12 -9.33 5.66
C ASP A 152 13.34 -8.50 5.21
N ASP A 153 13.12 -7.19 5.02
CA ASP A 153 14.16 -6.22 4.75
C ASP A 153 14.14 -5.18 5.88
N GLU A 154 15.25 -5.06 6.62
CA GLU A 154 15.36 -4.19 7.79
C GLU A 154 15.02 -2.73 7.46
N LYS A 155 15.47 -2.24 6.31
CA LYS A 155 15.24 -0.86 5.88
C LYS A 155 13.76 -0.64 5.56
N ILE A 156 13.11 -1.61 4.92
CA ILE A 156 11.67 -1.58 4.66
C ILE A 156 10.90 -1.57 5.97
N ARG A 157 11.09 -2.59 6.82
CA ARG A 157 10.35 -2.72 8.10
C ARG A 157 10.50 -1.49 8.97
N LYS A 158 11.74 -1.00 9.16
CA LYS A 158 12.02 0.17 10.00
C LYS A 158 11.37 1.44 9.47
N SER A 159 11.48 1.71 8.17
CA SER A 159 10.92 2.94 7.57
C SER A 159 9.40 2.93 7.61
N THR A 160 8.81 1.77 7.34
CA THR A 160 7.38 1.51 7.42
C THR A 160 6.85 1.68 8.83
N MET A 161 7.49 1.04 9.83
CA MET A 161 7.10 1.17 11.23
C MET A 161 7.16 2.61 11.73
N VAL A 162 8.25 3.34 11.45
CA VAL A 162 8.35 4.77 11.80
C VAL A 162 7.19 5.56 11.20
N ARG A 163 6.79 5.25 9.96
CA ARG A 163 5.66 5.94 9.31
C ARG A 163 4.33 5.60 9.97
N LEU A 164 4.08 4.34 10.31
CA LEU A 164 2.87 3.92 11.04
C LEU A 164 2.81 4.56 12.43
N MET A 165 3.94 4.69 13.13
CA MET A 165 4.06 5.40 14.41
C MET A 165 3.76 6.91 14.31
N ILE A 166 3.97 7.52 13.15
CA ILE A 166 3.52 8.89 12.87
C ILE A 166 2.01 8.93 12.67
N GLN A 167 1.42 7.94 11.99
CA GLN A 167 -0.02 7.89 11.73
C GLN A 167 -0.85 7.57 12.98
N LEU A 168 -0.34 6.75 13.90
CA LEU A 168 -0.96 6.52 15.21
C LEU A 168 -1.08 7.81 16.05
N CYS A 169 -0.26 8.82 15.78
CA CYS A 169 -0.34 10.15 16.41
C CYS A 169 -0.92 11.23 15.49
N HIS A 170 -1.64 10.86 14.42
CA HIS A 170 -2.17 11.83 13.46
C HIS A 170 -3.23 12.75 14.10
N GLN A 171 -3.32 13.99 13.61
CA GLN A 171 -4.31 14.99 14.08
C GLN A 171 -5.77 14.55 13.91
N TYR A 172 -6.04 13.69 12.92
CA TYR A 172 -7.38 13.13 12.69
C TYR A 172 -7.51 11.79 13.41
N SER A 173 -8.39 11.72 14.41
CA SER A 173 -8.60 10.50 15.19
C SER A 173 -9.04 9.30 14.36
N ARG A 174 -9.78 9.55 13.27
CA ARG A 174 -10.14 8.52 12.30
C ARG A 174 -8.94 7.82 11.67
N ILE A 175 -7.87 8.56 11.35
CA ILE A 175 -6.63 7.95 10.84
C ILE A 175 -5.99 7.10 11.93
N ARG A 176 -5.90 7.61 13.17
CA ARG A 176 -5.33 6.86 14.31
C ARG A 176 -6.04 5.51 14.52
N LYS A 177 -7.38 5.51 14.53
CA LYS A 177 -8.19 4.29 14.67
C LYS A 177 -7.93 3.26 13.55
N ILE A 178 -7.90 3.73 12.30
CA ILE A 178 -7.65 2.86 11.16
C ILE A 178 -6.23 2.30 11.21
N THR A 179 -5.23 3.13 11.50
CA THR A 179 -3.85 2.70 11.68
C THR A 179 -3.70 1.68 12.81
N ALA A 180 -4.37 1.88 13.95
CA ALA A 180 -4.30 0.93 15.06
C ALA A 180 -4.91 -0.43 14.69
N SER A 181 -6.09 -0.44 14.07
CA SER A 181 -6.75 -1.67 13.60
C SER A 181 -5.89 -2.41 12.57
N LYS A 182 -5.37 -1.69 11.57
CA LYS A 182 -4.56 -2.28 10.49
C LYS A 182 -3.20 -2.76 10.97
N LEU A 183 -2.57 -2.01 11.88
CA LEU A 183 -1.32 -2.43 12.48
C LEU A 183 -1.50 -3.67 13.37
N PHE A 184 -2.60 -3.76 14.12
CA PHE A 184 -2.95 -4.98 14.85
C PHE A 184 -3.10 -6.19 13.91
N GLU A 185 -3.87 -6.04 12.82
CA GLU A 185 -4.04 -7.07 11.79
C GLU A 185 -2.71 -7.53 11.17
N ALA A 186 -1.76 -6.61 10.98
CA ALA A 186 -0.43 -6.94 10.45
C ALA A 186 0.46 -7.63 11.50
N LEU A 187 0.56 -7.08 12.71
CA LEU A 187 1.51 -7.54 13.73
C LEU A 187 1.14 -8.91 14.32
N ILE A 188 -0.14 -9.28 14.38
CA ILE A 188 -0.53 -10.62 14.84
C ILE A 188 0.03 -11.74 13.94
N ASN A 189 0.32 -11.41 12.67
CA ASN A 189 0.90 -12.33 11.71
C ASN A 189 2.45 -12.22 11.62
N LEU A 190 3.07 -11.34 12.43
CA LEU A 190 4.51 -11.05 12.43
C LEU A 190 5.07 -11.03 13.87
N PRO A 191 5.02 -12.17 14.59
CA PRO A 191 5.51 -12.24 15.97
C PRO A 191 7.03 -12.01 16.08
N ASP A 192 7.78 -12.20 14.98
CA ASP A 192 9.23 -12.01 14.87
C ASP A 192 9.67 -10.55 15.04
N ILE A 193 8.74 -9.59 14.98
CA ILE A 193 9.03 -8.17 15.22
C ILE A 193 9.32 -7.89 16.71
N PHE A 194 8.85 -8.74 17.61
CA PHE A 194 8.96 -8.54 19.06
C PHE A 194 10.11 -9.35 19.67
N GLU A 195 10.72 -8.81 20.73
CA GLU A 195 11.77 -9.53 21.48
C GLU A 195 11.20 -10.66 22.34
N SER A 196 9.94 -10.51 22.79
CA SER A 196 9.26 -11.48 23.65
C SER A 196 7.76 -11.56 23.36
N ASP A 197 7.14 -12.68 23.76
CA ASP A 197 5.68 -12.85 23.70
C ASP A 197 4.94 -11.85 24.60
N ASP A 198 5.56 -11.44 25.71
CA ASP A 198 5.00 -10.44 26.62
C ASP A 198 4.94 -9.06 25.94
N ASP A 199 5.99 -8.67 25.21
CA ASP A 199 6.01 -7.41 24.46
C ASP A 199 4.97 -7.42 23.32
N ASN A 200 4.82 -8.57 22.65
CA ASN A 200 3.78 -8.75 21.64
C ASN A 200 2.39 -8.58 22.26
N ASN A 201 2.08 -9.32 23.34
CA ASN A 201 0.79 -9.25 24.02
C ASN A 201 0.46 -7.83 24.51
N GLU A 202 1.44 -7.12 25.08
CA GLU A 202 1.27 -5.73 25.50
C GLU A 202 0.98 -4.82 24.29
N CYS A 203 1.74 -4.95 23.20
CA CYS A 203 1.55 -4.13 22.00
C CYS A 203 0.14 -4.33 21.41
N ILE A 204 -0.30 -5.58 21.33
CA ILE A 204 -1.63 -5.95 20.83
C ILE A 204 -2.74 -5.37 21.72
N SER A 205 -2.61 -5.47 23.05
CA SER A 205 -3.53 -4.84 24.00
C SER A 205 -3.57 -3.32 23.82
N LEU A 206 -2.41 -2.66 23.71
CA LEU A 206 -2.34 -1.22 23.48
C LEU A 206 -3.01 -0.80 22.16
N LEU A 207 -2.85 -1.55 21.08
CA LEU A 207 -3.47 -1.24 19.80
C LEU A 207 -5.00 -1.36 19.83
N THR A 208 -5.52 -2.35 20.55
CA THR A 208 -6.94 -2.72 20.53
C THR A 208 -7.77 -2.05 21.63
N GLU A 209 -7.21 -1.86 22.82
CA GLU A 209 -7.92 -1.32 23.99
C GLU A 209 -7.81 0.21 24.12
N THR A 210 -6.83 0.83 23.45
CA THR A 210 -6.66 2.28 23.49
C THR A 210 -7.83 3.02 22.83
N ASN A 211 -8.40 4.00 23.54
CA ASN A 211 -9.31 4.95 22.93
C ASN A 211 -8.54 5.99 22.07
N TRP A 212 -8.41 5.71 20.79
CA TRP A 212 -7.73 6.56 19.81
C TRP A 212 -8.44 7.89 19.47
N ASP A 213 -9.55 8.23 20.13
CA ASP A 213 -10.18 9.56 20.06
C ASP A 213 -9.62 10.54 21.11
N GLN A 214 -8.78 10.08 22.04
CA GLN A 214 -8.16 10.92 23.07
C GLN A 214 -7.20 12.00 22.52
N SER A 215 -6.78 12.92 23.39
CA SER A 215 -5.82 13.99 23.05
C SER A 215 -4.51 13.42 22.50
N ILE A 216 -3.84 14.16 21.61
CA ILE A 216 -2.54 13.74 21.05
C ILE A 216 -1.50 13.55 22.15
N ASP A 217 -1.56 14.33 23.24
CA ASP A 217 -0.60 14.23 24.33
C ASP A 217 -0.72 12.89 25.07
N THR A 218 -1.94 12.41 25.30
CA THR A 218 -2.20 11.07 25.86
C THR A 218 -1.73 9.98 24.88
N ILE A 219 -2.12 10.08 23.60
CA ILE A 219 -1.77 9.10 22.58
C ILE A 219 -0.27 9.01 22.34
N ARG A 220 0.47 10.11 22.51
CA ARG A 220 1.93 10.15 22.30
C ARG A 220 2.66 9.24 23.29
N ALA A 221 2.21 9.19 24.55
CA ALA A 221 2.79 8.30 25.55
C ALA A 221 2.58 6.82 25.16
N ILE A 222 1.35 6.47 24.77
CA ILE A 222 0.98 5.11 24.33
C ILE A 222 1.78 4.71 23.08
N ARG A 223 1.82 5.57 22.06
CA ARG A 223 2.61 5.35 20.84
C ARG A 223 4.10 5.14 21.16
N ASN A 224 4.65 5.93 22.09
CA ASN A 224 6.06 5.77 22.48
C ASN A 224 6.33 4.44 23.18
N ARG A 225 5.35 3.89 23.94
CA ARG A 225 5.44 2.53 24.48
C ARG A 225 5.43 1.50 23.36
N ILE A 226 4.51 1.62 22.40
CA ILE A 226 4.49 0.75 21.19
C ILE A 226 5.84 0.80 20.45
N CYS A 227 6.45 1.99 20.30
CA CYS A 227 7.78 2.13 19.70
C CYS A 227 8.87 1.35 20.44
N GLU A 228 8.82 1.28 21.77
CA GLU A 228 9.77 0.49 22.56
C GLU A 228 9.55 -1.00 22.31
N LEU A 229 8.30 -1.46 22.38
CA LEU A 229 7.92 -2.87 22.17
C LEU A 229 8.31 -3.38 20.77
N THR A 230 8.25 -2.52 19.76
CA THR A 230 8.57 -2.87 18.36
C THR A 230 9.95 -2.40 17.92
N ASN A 231 10.84 -2.03 18.85
CA ASN A 231 12.19 -1.52 18.56
C ASN A 231 12.24 -0.41 17.49
N THR A 232 11.19 0.41 17.43
CA THR A 232 11.01 1.45 16.42
C THR A 232 11.46 2.80 16.96
N PRO A 233 12.28 3.57 16.22
CA PRO A 233 12.68 4.91 16.65
C PRO A 233 11.47 5.81 16.90
N LYS A 234 11.39 6.41 18.09
CA LYS A 234 10.30 7.33 18.48
C LYS A 234 10.28 8.53 17.53
N PRO A 235 9.18 8.78 16.81
CA PRO A 235 9.09 9.96 15.95
C PRO A 235 9.12 11.26 16.77
N VAL A 236 10.09 12.12 16.44
CA VAL A 236 10.27 13.45 17.04
C VAL A 236 9.62 14.54 16.19
N LEU A 237 9.08 15.56 16.83
CA LEU A 237 8.65 16.77 16.14
C LEU A 237 9.90 17.48 15.62
N LYS A 238 9.92 17.84 14.34
CA LYS A 238 10.92 18.78 13.84
C LYS A 238 10.62 20.13 14.48
N THR A 239 11.39 20.52 15.49
CA THR A 239 11.49 21.90 15.90
C THR A 239 12.04 22.67 14.71
N ASN A 240 11.27 23.60 14.15
CA ASN A 240 11.78 24.56 13.19
C ASN A 240 12.81 25.42 13.92
N SER A 241 14.07 25.00 13.88
CA SER A 241 15.19 25.91 14.15
C SER A 241 15.04 27.04 13.15
N GLN A 242 14.66 28.21 13.63
CA GLN A 242 14.65 29.44 12.86
C GLN A 242 16.02 29.58 12.21
N SER A 243 16.07 29.42 10.89
CA SER A 243 17.20 29.86 10.08
C SER A 243 17.23 31.38 10.15
N ASN A 244 18.10 31.91 11.01
CA ASN A 244 18.61 33.27 10.91
C ASN A 244 19.46 33.41 9.65
#